data_AF-A0AAJ7BTG7-F1
#
_entry.id   AF-A0AAJ7BTG7-F1
#
_cell.length_a   1.000
_cell.length_b   1.000
_cell.length_c   1.000
_cell.angle_alpha   90.00
_cell.angle_beta   90.00
_cell.angle_gamma   90.00
#
_symmetry.space_group_name_H-M   'P 1'
#
loop_
_entity.id
_entity.type
_entity.pdbx_description
1 polymer ?
#
loop_
_entity_poly.entity_id
_entity_poly.type
_entity_poly.pdbx_seq_one_letter_code
_entity_poly.pdbx_strand_id
1 'polypeptide(L)'
;MVFEPITQEQRRRFFRQGYGAHLPGYTGHCPTLKFRVGKRFGACTEEIMKELLEKEILKNGPYRPASGKEVLIPIVREKDIRRDWKNDAYLHKAPPYILGYTGYIPGFNNRYGLPFKKAVEEGRKEWRDTQNELRAKRDALRAHVERTDPRNLLARARADNVDVEIDHGHDRDRTFFEHHVSPEKPPIVGYTGHIPGAKGEVALSKRYAQAARRGLELIHKERAERYGTKDKNAVQRVLDVAYLDETGHSRA
;
A
#
# COMPACT_ATOMS: atom_id res chain seq x y z
N MET A 1 28.56 59.49 -2.15
CA MET A 1 28.44 58.43 -1.12
C MET A 1 29.49 57.38 -1.43
N VAL A 2 30.47 57.19 -0.56
CA VAL A 2 31.50 56.15 -0.72
C VAL A 2 30.89 54.85 -0.21
N PHE A 3 30.86 53.82 -1.05
CA PHE A 3 30.31 52.52 -0.69
C PHE A 3 31.37 51.74 0.08
N GLU A 4 31.17 51.53 1.38
CA GLU A 4 32.04 50.66 2.17
C GLU A 4 31.77 49.19 1.80
N PRO A 5 32.79 48.41 1.39
CA PRO A 5 32.61 47.01 1.06
C PRO A 5 32.31 46.18 2.31
N ILE A 6 31.29 45.33 2.21
CA ILE A 6 30.93 44.37 3.27
C ILE A 6 32.10 43.42 3.54
N THR A 7 32.50 43.31 4.80
CA THR A 7 33.52 42.34 5.23
C THR A 7 32.99 40.90 5.17
N GLN A 8 33.89 39.93 5.02
CA GLN A 8 33.51 38.52 4.88
C GLN A 8 32.78 37.98 6.12
N GLU A 9 33.11 38.48 7.31
CA GLU A 9 32.42 38.14 8.55
C GLU A 9 31.00 38.69 8.61
N GLN A 10 30.82 39.96 8.22
CA GLN A 10 29.49 40.57 8.09
C GLN A 10 28.63 39.78 7.09
N ARG A 11 29.22 39.35 5.97
CA ARG A 11 28.55 38.50 4.99
C ARG A 11 28.16 37.14 5.60
N ARG A 12 29.08 36.45 6.28
CA ARG A 12 28.78 35.16 6.94
C ARG A 12 27.69 35.31 7.99
N ARG A 13 27.73 36.37 8.80
CA ARG A 13 26.69 36.69 9.79
C ARG A 13 25.34 36.96 9.13
N PHE A 14 25.34 37.66 7.99
CA PHE A 14 24.13 37.92 7.20
C PHE A 14 23.52 36.66 6.58
N PHE A 15 24.33 35.63 6.26
CA PHE A 15 23.83 34.37 5.70
C PHE A 15 23.59 33.25 6.73
N ARG A 16 24.10 33.37 7.96
CA ARG A 16 23.90 32.39 9.04
C ARG A 16 22.41 32.19 9.32
N GLN A 17 21.87 31.00 9.11
CA GLN A 17 20.46 30.72 9.37
C GLN A 17 20.30 30.15 10.79
N GLY A 18 19.42 30.76 11.60
CA GLY A 18 19.10 30.30 12.96
C GLY A 18 18.04 29.20 12.95
N TYR A 19 18.07 28.33 13.96
CA TYR A 19 17.13 27.20 14.12
C TYR A 19 15.67 27.64 14.35
N GLY A 20 15.44 28.90 14.75
CA GLY A 20 14.12 29.47 15.02
C GLY A 20 13.45 30.19 13.84
N ALA A 21 14.10 30.25 12.68
CA ALA A 21 13.58 30.93 11.49
C ALA A 21 12.74 29.98 10.63
N HIS A 22 11.67 30.50 9.98
CA HIS A 22 10.97 29.73 8.97
C HIS A 22 11.89 29.36 7.81
N LEU A 23 11.68 28.17 7.25
CA LEU A 23 12.42 27.71 6.08
C LEU A 23 12.15 28.62 4.86
N PRO A 24 13.16 28.86 4.00
CA PRO A 24 12.93 29.54 2.73
C PRO A 24 11.91 28.74 1.91
N GLY A 25 10.86 29.41 1.42
CA GLY A 25 9.75 28.75 0.73
C GLY A 25 8.59 28.33 1.64
N TYR A 26 8.60 28.67 2.93
CA TYR A 26 7.41 28.55 3.78
C TYR A 26 6.29 29.46 3.24
N THR A 27 5.19 28.83 2.81
CA THR A 27 4.01 29.52 2.26
C THR A 27 2.87 29.66 3.28
N GLY A 28 3.10 29.27 4.53
CA GLY A 28 2.11 29.38 5.59
C GLY A 28 2.01 30.78 6.20
N HIS A 29 1.14 30.92 7.20
CA HIS A 29 0.96 32.18 7.91
C HIS A 29 2.09 32.44 8.90
N CYS A 30 2.80 33.56 8.76
CA CYS A 30 3.71 34.08 9.77
C CYS A 30 3.11 35.36 10.40
N PRO A 31 2.81 35.36 11.71
CA PRO A 31 2.22 36.53 12.37
C PRO A 31 3.12 37.76 12.24
N THR A 32 2.51 38.94 12.11
CA THR A 32 3.19 40.26 12.07
C THR A 32 4.30 40.44 11.01
N LEU A 33 4.57 39.46 10.15
CA LEU A 33 5.61 39.50 9.12
C LEU A 33 5.45 40.70 8.18
N LYS A 34 4.21 41.02 7.80
CA LYS A 34 3.90 42.17 6.92
C LYS A 34 4.33 43.53 7.47
N PHE A 35 4.56 43.62 8.79
CA PHE A 35 4.97 44.87 9.45
C PHE A 35 6.50 44.95 9.63
N ARG A 36 7.26 43.92 9.22
CA ARG A 36 8.73 43.92 9.29
C ARG A 36 9.33 44.15 7.92
N VAL A 37 10.14 45.19 7.80
CA VAL A 37 10.82 45.58 6.56
C VAL A 37 12.31 45.79 6.85
N GLY A 38 13.17 45.54 5.86
CA GLY A 38 14.61 45.83 5.94
C GLY A 38 15.50 44.70 6.46
N LYS A 39 14.93 43.60 6.98
CA LYS A 39 15.66 42.37 7.32
C LYS A 39 15.28 41.25 6.36
N ARG A 40 16.18 40.26 6.20
CA ARG A 40 15.89 39.04 5.45
C ARG A 40 14.75 38.25 6.11
N PHE A 41 14.01 37.49 5.30
CA PHE A 41 12.88 36.68 5.75
C PHE A 41 13.21 35.83 6.98
N GLY A 42 14.31 35.08 6.95
CA GLY A 42 14.72 34.23 8.07
C GLY A 42 14.89 35.01 9.38
N ALA A 43 15.56 36.17 9.34
CA ALA A 43 15.78 37.01 10.51
C ALA A 43 14.46 37.62 11.03
N CYS A 44 13.59 38.10 10.13
CA CYS A 44 12.26 38.58 10.53
C CYS A 44 11.48 37.48 11.26
N THR A 45 11.43 36.28 10.67
CA THR A 45 10.66 35.18 11.23
C THR A 45 11.23 34.67 12.54
N GLU A 46 12.56 34.62 12.70
CA GLU A 46 13.20 34.22 13.95
C GLU A 46 12.85 35.18 15.10
N GLU A 47 12.90 36.49 14.85
CA GLU A 47 12.55 37.49 15.85
C GLU A 47 11.05 37.45 16.20
N ILE A 48 10.18 37.29 15.20
CA ILE A 48 8.74 37.12 15.40
C ILE A 48 8.47 35.91 16.30
N MET A 49 9.10 34.77 15.99
CA MET A 49 8.88 33.55 16.77
C MET A 49 9.39 33.70 18.20
N LYS A 50 10.53 34.37 18.40
CA LYS A 50 11.06 34.68 19.73
C LYS A 50 10.08 35.54 20.53
N GLU A 51 9.54 36.61 19.94
CA GLU A 51 8.56 37.48 20.61
C GLU A 51 7.26 36.75 20.97
N LEU A 52 6.80 35.84 20.11
CA LEU A 52 5.58 35.09 20.36
C LEU A 52 5.76 34.02 21.45
N LEU A 53 6.97 33.46 21.57
CA LEU A 53 7.37 32.59 22.68
C LEU A 53 7.46 33.36 24.00
N GLU A 54 8.08 34.53 23.98
CA GLU A 54 8.22 35.40 25.17
C GLU A 54 6.86 35.90 25.68
N LYS A 55 5.92 36.19 24.77
CA LYS A 55 4.55 36.59 25.12
C LYS A 55 3.63 35.41 25.46
N GLU A 56 4.15 34.19 25.51
CA GLU A 56 3.41 32.93 25.73
C GLU A 56 2.21 32.69 24.79
N ILE A 57 2.16 33.41 23.65
CA ILE A 57 1.14 33.21 22.60
C ILE A 57 1.38 31.85 21.92
N LEU A 58 2.66 31.50 21.74
CA LEU A 58 3.10 30.21 21.22
C LEU A 58 3.70 29.37 22.35
N LYS A 59 3.11 28.21 22.61
CA LYS A 59 3.60 27.25 23.62
C LYS A 59 4.92 26.59 23.24
N ASN A 60 5.17 26.43 21.94
CA ASN A 60 6.35 25.78 21.39
C ASN A 60 6.88 26.60 20.20
N GLY A 61 8.19 26.52 19.94
CA GLY A 61 8.79 27.11 18.75
C GLY A 61 8.28 26.49 17.43
N PRO A 62 8.54 27.14 16.28
CA PRO A 62 8.04 26.71 14.97
C PRO A 62 8.53 25.30 14.57
N TYR A 63 9.70 24.94 15.08
CA TYR A 63 10.32 23.64 14.91
C TYR A 63 10.58 23.08 16.30
N ARG A 64 10.14 21.83 16.54
CA ARG A 64 10.56 21.09 17.73
C ARG A 64 12.08 20.95 17.63
N PRO A 65 12.91 21.53 18.53
CA PRO A 65 14.25 21.00 18.71
C PRO A 65 14.06 19.51 18.92
N ALA A 66 14.81 18.69 18.19
CA ALA A 66 14.82 17.25 18.37
C ALA A 66 15.26 16.98 19.83
N SER A 67 14.31 17.04 20.76
CA SER A 67 14.53 16.87 22.18
C SER A 67 14.67 15.37 22.40
N GLY A 68 15.85 14.84 22.07
CA GLY A 68 16.44 13.64 22.67
C GLY A 68 15.63 12.36 22.70
N LYS A 69 14.57 12.18 21.89
CA LYS A 69 13.79 10.92 21.83
C LYS A 69 13.24 10.62 20.43
N GLU A 70 13.94 11.02 19.39
CA GLU A 70 13.83 10.29 18.13
C GLU A 70 14.99 9.31 18.11
N VAL A 71 14.76 8.15 18.74
CA VAL A 71 15.42 6.93 18.28
C VAL A 71 15.00 6.85 16.82
N LEU A 72 15.86 7.32 15.92
CA LEU A 72 15.83 6.95 14.52
C LEU A 72 15.95 5.43 14.57
N ILE A 73 14.82 4.73 14.61
CA ILE A 73 14.80 3.29 14.47
C ILE A 73 15.46 3.08 13.11
N PRO A 74 16.66 2.49 13.06
CA PRO A 74 17.27 2.20 11.77
C PRO A 74 16.24 1.39 11.01
N ILE A 75 16.07 1.66 9.71
CA ILE A 75 15.36 0.74 8.84
C ILE A 75 16.23 -0.51 8.79
N VAL A 76 16.10 -1.36 9.81
CA VAL A 76 16.73 -2.67 9.85
C VAL A 76 15.99 -3.44 8.78
N ARG A 77 16.68 -3.66 7.65
CA ARG A 77 16.33 -4.71 6.71
C ARG A 77 16.56 -6.03 7.46
N GLU A 78 15.57 -6.41 8.25
CA GLU A 78 15.59 -7.62 9.06
C GLU A 78 15.44 -8.81 8.10
N LYS A 79 16.58 -9.31 7.64
CA LYS A 79 16.69 -10.68 7.15
C LYS A 79 16.47 -11.60 8.34
N ASP A 80 15.56 -12.54 8.15
CA ASP A 80 15.51 -13.86 8.80
C ASP A 80 15.43 -13.87 10.33
N ILE A 81 14.24 -13.64 10.89
CA ILE A 81 13.90 -14.22 12.19
C ILE A 81 12.46 -14.76 12.13
N ARG A 82 12.36 -16.09 12.20
CA ARG A 82 11.13 -16.84 12.51
C ARG A 82 10.44 -16.18 13.71
N ARG A 83 9.36 -15.43 13.49
CA ARG A 83 8.59 -14.82 14.58
C ARG A 83 7.39 -15.70 14.88
N ASP A 84 7.37 -16.21 16.12
CA ASP A 84 6.25 -16.91 16.72
C ASP A 84 5.00 -16.02 16.70
N TRP A 85 3.98 -16.49 15.98
CA TRP A 85 2.75 -15.79 15.62
C TRP A 85 1.81 -15.42 16.79
N LYS A 86 2.17 -15.74 18.05
CA LYS A 86 1.19 -15.78 19.16
C LYS A 86 1.10 -14.53 20.03
N ASN A 87 1.90 -13.47 19.82
CA ASN A 87 1.93 -12.33 20.77
C ASN A 87 1.93 -10.91 20.16
N ASP A 88 1.46 -10.74 18.92
CA ASP A 88 1.66 -9.50 18.16
C ASP A 88 0.51 -8.48 18.24
N ALA A 89 -0.25 -8.46 19.35
CA ALA A 89 -1.34 -7.50 19.55
C ALA A 89 -0.87 -6.03 19.72
N TYR A 90 0.41 -5.81 20.06
CA TYR A 90 0.96 -4.47 20.36
C TYR A 90 2.03 -3.96 19.38
N LEU A 91 2.47 -4.77 18.41
CA LEU A 91 3.53 -4.39 17.46
C LEU A 91 3.04 -4.07 16.05
N HIS A 92 1.76 -4.26 15.76
CA HIS A 92 1.18 -3.88 14.47
C HIS A 92 0.87 -2.38 14.37
N LYS A 93 1.85 -1.54 14.69
CA LYS A 93 1.81 -0.13 14.27
C LYS A 93 1.82 -0.12 12.74
N ALA A 94 0.82 0.50 12.12
CA ALA A 94 0.82 0.66 10.68
C ALA A 94 2.15 1.34 10.27
N PRO A 95 2.88 0.80 9.27
CA PRO A 95 4.06 1.45 8.75
C PRO A 95 3.75 2.90 8.39
N PRO A 96 4.74 3.81 8.48
CA PRO A 96 4.52 5.23 8.26
C PRO A 96 3.83 5.45 6.91
N TYR A 97 2.72 6.19 6.92
CA TYR A 97 1.99 6.54 5.72
C TYR A 97 2.89 7.37 4.81
N ILE A 98 2.97 7.00 3.55
CA ILE A 98 3.64 7.80 2.53
C ILE A 98 2.75 9.03 2.28
N LEU A 99 3.15 10.18 2.80
CA LEU A 99 2.46 11.44 2.50
C LEU A 99 2.51 11.69 0.98
N GLY A 100 1.37 12.07 0.41
CA GLY A 100 1.25 12.29 -1.04
C GLY A 100 0.99 11.04 -1.87
N TYR A 101 0.90 9.85 -1.26
CA TYR A 101 0.45 8.65 -1.98
C TYR A 101 -1.03 8.77 -2.34
N THR A 102 -1.31 8.88 -3.64
CA THR A 102 -2.65 8.94 -4.24
C THR A 102 -3.08 7.59 -4.84
N GLY A 103 -2.39 6.51 -4.47
CA GLY A 103 -2.65 5.16 -4.96
C GLY A 103 -3.75 4.41 -4.18
N TYR A 104 -3.87 3.10 -4.43
CA TYR A 104 -4.98 2.29 -3.92
C TYR A 104 -4.70 1.92 -2.48
N ILE A 105 -5.70 2.09 -1.63
CA ILE A 105 -5.64 1.74 -0.22
C ILE A 105 -6.68 0.64 0.05
N PRO A 106 -6.25 -0.60 0.33
CA PRO A 106 -7.16 -1.70 0.64
C PRO A 106 -8.08 -1.37 1.82
N GLY A 107 -9.37 -1.61 1.67
CA GLY A 107 -10.38 -1.41 2.73
C GLY A 107 -10.78 0.05 3.00
N PHE A 108 -10.23 1.04 2.28
CA PHE A 108 -10.53 2.45 2.50
C PHE A 108 -11.76 2.97 1.72
N ASN A 109 -12.08 2.39 0.56
CA ASN A 109 -13.01 2.96 -0.42
C ASN A 109 -14.45 3.26 0.08
N ASN A 110 -14.89 2.63 1.18
CA ASN A 110 -16.26 2.78 1.70
C ASN A 110 -16.32 3.44 3.09
N ARG A 111 -15.24 4.11 3.53
CA ARG A 111 -15.15 4.73 4.86
C ARG A 111 -15.20 6.25 4.75
N TYR A 112 -16.20 6.84 5.40
CA TYR A 112 -16.43 8.29 5.39
C TYR A 112 -16.59 8.80 6.83
N GLY A 113 -16.36 10.10 7.04
CA GLY A 113 -16.56 10.75 8.34
C GLY A 113 -15.48 10.52 9.40
N LEU A 114 -14.47 9.68 9.13
CA LEU A 114 -13.31 9.47 9.98
C LEU A 114 -12.10 10.26 9.48
N PRO A 115 -11.16 10.69 10.36
CA PRO A 115 -9.90 11.26 9.91
C PRO A 115 -9.13 10.20 9.09
N PHE A 116 -8.49 10.64 8.00
CA PHE A 116 -7.84 9.78 7.01
C PHE A 116 -7.04 8.63 7.64
N LYS A 117 -6.18 8.95 8.62
CA LYS A 117 -5.38 7.96 9.34
C LYS A 117 -6.22 6.84 9.97
N LYS A 118 -7.29 7.17 10.70
CA LYS A 118 -8.15 6.17 11.35
C LYS A 118 -8.89 5.31 10.34
N ALA A 119 -9.43 5.93 9.29
CA ALA A 119 -10.12 5.21 8.23
C ALA A 119 -9.20 4.17 7.55
N VAL A 120 -7.93 4.52 7.33
CA VAL A 120 -6.94 3.59 6.76
C VAL A 120 -6.56 2.49 7.75
N GLU A 121 -6.36 2.80 9.03
CA GLU A 121 -6.01 1.80 10.07
C GLU A 121 -7.10 0.74 10.22
N GLU A 122 -8.35 1.17 10.33
CA GLU A 122 -9.49 0.28 10.46
C GLU A 122 -9.72 -0.53 9.18
N GLY A 123 -9.65 0.12 8.00
CA GLY A 123 -9.78 -0.56 6.71
C GLY A 123 -8.70 -1.63 6.49
N ARG A 124 -7.47 -1.37 6.94
CA ARG A 124 -6.37 -2.33 6.90
C ARG A 124 -6.57 -3.51 7.84
N LYS A 125 -7.17 -3.28 9.01
CA LYS A 125 -7.50 -4.36 9.97
C LYS A 125 -8.52 -5.32 9.34
N GLU A 126 -9.66 -4.81 8.90
CA GLU A 126 -10.70 -5.62 8.26
C GLU A 126 -10.21 -6.35 7.01
N TRP A 127 -9.41 -5.67 6.18
CA TRP A 127 -8.84 -6.29 5.00
C TRP A 127 -7.94 -7.49 5.36
N ARG A 128 -7.09 -7.37 6.39
CA ARG A 128 -6.27 -8.49 6.86
C ARG A 128 -7.10 -9.65 7.38
N ASP A 129 -8.12 -9.35 8.18
CA ASP A 129 -9.00 -10.38 8.73
C ASP A 129 -9.69 -11.15 7.60
N THR A 130 -10.19 -10.43 6.60
CA THR A 130 -10.78 -11.04 5.39
C THR A 130 -9.76 -11.88 4.61
N GLN A 131 -8.53 -11.40 4.46
CA GLN A 131 -7.47 -12.15 3.78
C GLN A 131 -7.08 -13.42 4.54
N ASN A 132 -7.02 -13.36 5.87
CA ASN A 132 -6.74 -14.53 6.70
C ASN A 132 -7.84 -15.57 6.59
N GLU A 133 -9.10 -15.13 6.59
CA GLU A 133 -10.25 -16.01 6.40
C GLU A 133 -10.23 -16.70 5.02
N LEU A 134 -9.93 -15.95 3.95
CA LEU A 134 -9.80 -16.51 2.61
C LEU A 134 -8.65 -17.52 2.50
N ARG A 135 -7.50 -17.24 3.14
CA ARG A 135 -6.38 -18.20 3.22
C ARG A 135 -6.80 -19.46 3.96
N ALA A 136 -7.41 -19.34 5.13
CA ALA A 136 -7.89 -20.48 5.91
C ALA A 136 -8.88 -21.34 5.12
N LYS A 137 -9.83 -20.71 4.40
CA LYS A 137 -10.77 -21.41 3.51
C LYS A 137 -10.07 -22.15 2.38
N ARG A 138 -9.09 -21.50 1.72
CA ARG A 138 -8.28 -22.12 0.66
C ARG A 138 -7.51 -23.33 1.17
N ASP A 139 -6.86 -23.19 2.32
CA ASP A 139 -6.03 -24.25 2.89
C ASP A 139 -6.91 -25.42 3.39
N ALA A 140 -8.10 -25.14 3.94
CA ALA A 140 -9.09 -26.16 4.27
C ALA A 140 -9.59 -26.92 3.03
N LEU A 141 -9.88 -26.21 1.93
CA LEU A 141 -10.28 -26.82 0.67
C LEU A 141 -9.17 -27.70 0.10
N ARG A 142 -7.91 -27.21 0.12
CA ARG A 142 -6.74 -27.99 -0.28
C ARG A 142 -6.62 -29.27 0.54
N ALA A 143 -6.69 -29.17 1.88
CA ALA A 143 -6.62 -30.32 2.75
C ALA A 143 -7.79 -31.32 2.55
N HIS A 144 -8.97 -30.82 2.17
CA HIS A 144 -10.09 -31.69 1.80
C HIS A 144 -9.83 -32.44 0.49
N VAL A 145 -9.39 -31.74 -0.56
CA VAL A 145 -9.05 -32.34 -1.87
C VAL A 145 -7.97 -33.41 -1.71
N GLU A 146 -6.90 -33.11 -0.95
CA GLU A 146 -5.82 -34.07 -0.67
C GLU A 146 -6.29 -35.34 0.06
N ARG A 147 -7.33 -35.23 0.91
CA ARG A 147 -7.92 -36.39 1.61
C ARG A 147 -8.85 -37.22 0.72
N THR A 148 -9.53 -36.60 -0.23
CA THR A 148 -10.55 -37.26 -1.06
C THR A 148 -9.99 -37.82 -2.37
N ASP A 149 -8.81 -37.38 -2.81
CA ASP A 149 -8.22 -37.82 -4.09
C ASP A 149 -7.70 -39.29 -4.02
N PRO A 150 -8.29 -40.22 -4.79
CA PRO A 150 -7.93 -41.64 -4.74
C PRO A 150 -6.49 -41.92 -5.21
N ARG A 151 -5.87 -41.03 -6.00
CA ARG A 151 -4.45 -41.15 -6.39
C ARG A 151 -3.49 -40.96 -5.20
N ASN A 152 -3.84 -40.12 -4.24
CA ASN A 152 -3.03 -39.89 -3.03
C ASN A 152 -3.20 -41.00 -1.98
N LEU A 153 -4.32 -41.74 -2.00
CA LEU A 153 -4.51 -42.91 -1.14
C LEU A 153 -3.59 -44.07 -1.54
N LEU A 154 -3.32 -44.27 -2.84
CA LEU A 154 -2.36 -45.26 -3.33
C LEU A 154 -0.90 -44.89 -3.02
N ALA A 155 -0.58 -43.59 -3.01
CA ALA A 155 0.74 -43.11 -2.60
C ALA A 155 0.99 -43.28 -1.10
N ARG A 156 -0.04 -43.37 -0.24
CA ARG A 156 0.13 -43.52 1.22
C ARG A 156 0.44 -44.94 1.68
N ALA A 157 0.21 -45.95 0.84
CA ALA A 157 0.24 -47.37 1.22
C ALA A 157 1.59 -48.07 1.02
N ARG A 158 2.64 -47.37 0.56
CA ARG A 158 3.99 -47.96 0.41
C ARG A 158 4.89 -47.50 1.56
N ALA A 159 5.44 -48.45 2.31
CA ALA A 159 6.37 -48.21 3.41
C ALA A 159 7.74 -47.65 2.96
N ASP A 160 8.02 -47.70 1.65
CA ASP A 160 9.31 -47.33 1.06
C ASP A 160 9.29 -45.97 0.34
N ASN A 161 8.27 -45.14 0.59
CA ASN A 161 8.24 -43.83 -0.03
C ASN A 161 9.20 -42.89 0.69
N VAL A 162 10.34 -42.63 0.04
CA VAL A 162 11.06 -41.37 0.22
C VAL A 162 10.03 -40.25 0.09
N ASP A 163 10.06 -39.26 0.98
CA ASP A 163 9.23 -38.06 0.88
C ASP A 163 9.50 -37.38 -0.48
N VAL A 164 8.79 -37.80 -1.52
CA VAL A 164 8.75 -37.07 -2.77
C VAL A 164 7.78 -35.93 -2.50
N GLU A 165 8.32 -34.84 -1.96
CA GLU A 165 7.70 -33.53 -2.13
C GLU A 165 7.49 -33.36 -3.62
N ILE A 166 6.26 -33.65 -4.09
CA ILE A 166 5.83 -33.26 -5.42
C ILE A 166 5.69 -31.74 -5.32
N ASP A 167 6.82 -31.06 -5.52
CA ASP A 167 6.87 -29.63 -5.73
C ASP A 167 6.09 -29.37 -7.02
N HIS A 168 4.78 -29.12 -6.86
CA HIS A 168 4.03 -28.40 -7.85
C HIS A 168 4.70 -27.03 -7.94
N GLY A 169 5.72 -26.90 -8.80
CA GLY A 169 6.59 -25.73 -9.01
C GLY A 169 5.90 -24.46 -9.48
N HIS A 170 4.66 -24.26 -9.04
CA HIS A 170 3.86 -23.06 -9.10
C HIS A 170 3.95 -22.22 -7.83
N ASP A 171 4.67 -22.65 -6.79
CA ASP A 171 5.00 -21.78 -5.65
C ASP A 171 6.21 -20.88 -5.95
N ARG A 172 6.30 -20.38 -7.19
CA ARG A 172 7.06 -19.18 -7.46
C ARG A 172 6.35 -18.05 -6.73
N ASP A 173 6.82 -17.76 -5.52
CA ASP A 173 6.87 -16.43 -4.92
C ASP A 173 5.96 -15.42 -5.62
N ARG A 174 4.63 -15.59 -5.47
CA ARG A 174 3.68 -14.51 -5.72
C ARG A 174 3.78 -13.53 -4.54
N THR A 175 4.97 -12.96 -4.40
CA THR A 175 5.29 -11.82 -3.54
C THR A 175 4.59 -10.55 -4.04
N PHE A 176 4.04 -10.59 -5.26
CA PHE A 176 3.00 -9.67 -5.68
C PHE A 176 1.73 -10.02 -4.91
N PHE A 177 1.48 -9.26 -3.84
CA PHE A 177 0.16 -9.23 -3.20
C PHE A 177 -0.91 -9.25 -4.28
N GLU A 178 -1.67 -10.33 -4.32
CA GLU A 178 -2.74 -10.56 -5.29
C GLU A 178 -3.93 -9.66 -4.93
N HIS A 179 -3.72 -8.35 -5.07
CA HIS A 179 -4.71 -7.30 -4.80
C HIS A 179 -5.61 -7.17 -6.03
N HIS A 180 -6.58 -8.06 -6.15
CA HIS A 180 -7.66 -7.87 -7.11
C HIS A 180 -8.57 -6.77 -6.60
N VAL A 181 -8.60 -5.64 -7.29
CA VAL A 181 -9.56 -4.58 -7.01
C VAL A 181 -10.93 -5.05 -7.49
N SER A 182 -11.80 -5.40 -6.55
CA SER A 182 -13.15 -5.86 -6.88
C SER A 182 -13.98 -4.77 -7.57
N PRO A 183 -14.77 -5.10 -8.60
CA PRO A 183 -15.63 -4.14 -9.26
C PRO A 183 -16.68 -3.50 -8.32
N GLU A 184 -17.10 -4.21 -7.29
CA GLU A 184 -18.06 -3.73 -6.28
C GLU A 184 -17.50 -2.59 -5.41
N LYS A 185 -16.18 -2.53 -5.25
CA LYS A 185 -15.49 -1.56 -4.39
C LYS A 185 -14.36 -0.87 -5.17
N PRO A 186 -14.69 -0.11 -6.23
CA PRO A 186 -13.69 0.55 -7.06
C PRO A 186 -12.91 1.60 -6.25
N PRO A 187 -11.70 2.00 -6.70
CA PRO A 187 -10.89 3.00 -6.01
C PRO A 187 -11.64 4.33 -5.81
N ILE A 188 -11.21 5.13 -4.84
CA ILE A 188 -11.79 6.45 -4.57
C ILE A 188 -11.60 7.43 -5.73
N VAL A 189 -12.48 8.43 -5.79
CA VAL A 189 -12.30 9.59 -6.69
C VAL A 189 -10.99 10.29 -6.33
N GLY A 190 -10.17 10.60 -7.34
CA GLY A 190 -8.84 11.20 -7.16
C GLY A 190 -7.69 10.19 -7.10
N TYR A 191 -7.98 8.89 -7.13
CA TYR A 191 -6.94 7.88 -7.35
C TYR A 191 -6.27 8.10 -8.72
N THR A 192 -4.94 8.22 -8.72
CA THR A 192 -4.14 8.53 -9.92
C THR A 192 -3.47 7.29 -10.52
N GLY A 193 -3.63 6.13 -9.90
CA GLY A 193 -3.06 4.89 -10.43
C GLY A 193 -3.87 4.33 -11.61
N HIS A 194 -3.34 3.27 -12.21
CA HIS A 194 -4.01 2.61 -13.33
C HIS A 194 -5.25 1.83 -12.84
N ILE A 195 -6.39 2.01 -13.53
CA ILE A 195 -7.56 1.14 -13.40
C ILE A 195 -7.78 0.47 -14.76
N PRO A 196 -7.60 -0.85 -14.83
CA PRO A 196 -7.84 -1.60 -16.04
C PRO A 196 -9.28 -1.41 -16.55
N GLY A 197 -9.46 -1.16 -17.84
CA GLY A 197 -10.78 -1.05 -18.49
C GLY A 197 -11.61 0.19 -18.13
N ALA A 198 -11.11 1.09 -17.28
CA ALA A 198 -11.84 2.29 -16.86
C ALA A 198 -11.62 3.52 -17.78
N LYS A 199 -10.97 3.34 -18.95
CA LYS A 199 -10.72 4.39 -19.94
C LYS A 199 -11.46 4.08 -21.25
N GLY A 200 -11.57 5.06 -22.14
CA GLY A 200 -12.23 4.91 -23.44
C GLY A 200 -13.76 4.95 -23.32
N GLU A 201 -14.45 4.13 -24.11
CA GLU A 201 -15.91 4.12 -24.22
C GLU A 201 -16.64 3.85 -22.89
N VAL A 202 -16.04 3.03 -22.02
CA VAL A 202 -16.60 2.68 -20.73
C VAL A 202 -16.76 3.92 -19.83
N ALA A 203 -15.86 4.89 -19.98
CA ALA A 203 -15.81 6.12 -19.18
C ALA A 203 -16.62 7.28 -19.77
N LEU A 204 -17.07 7.19 -21.03
CA LEU A 204 -17.83 8.26 -21.67
C LEU A 204 -19.10 8.57 -20.88
N SER A 205 -19.24 9.85 -20.50
CA SER A 205 -20.40 10.41 -19.78
C SER A 205 -20.75 9.73 -18.44
N LYS A 206 -19.82 9.02 -17.81
CA LYS A 206 -20.04 8.37 -16.50
C LYS A 206 -19.21 9.01 -15.41
N ARG A 207 -19.73 8.95 -14.17
CA ARG A 207 -18.95 9.31 -12.98
C ARG A 207 -17.80 8.31 -12.81
N TYR A 208 -16.68 8.78 -12.25
CA TYR A 208 -15.48 7.99 -12.06
C TYR A 208 -15.74 6.61 -11.43
N ALA A 209 -16.50 6.53 -10.34
CA ALA A 209 -16.81 5.26 -9.67
C ALA A 209 -17.59 4.28 -10.57
N GLN A 210 -18.51 4.78 -11.40
CA GLN A 210 -19.28 3.96 -12.34
C GLN A 210 -18.43 3.47 -13.51
N ALA A 211 -17.54 4.32 -14.02
CA ALA A 211 -16.58 3.95 -15.07
C ALA A 211 -15.61 2.87 -14.58
N ALA A 212 -15.04 3.06 -13.38
CA ALA A 212 -14.14 2.10 -12.75
C ALA A 212 -14.82 0.75 -12.50
N ARG A 213 -16.04 0.77 -11.94
CA ARG A 213 -16.83 -0.45 -11.71
C ARG A 213 -17.08 -1.21 -13.02
N ARG A 214 -17.59 -0.54 -14.05
CA ARG A 214 -17.86 -1.20 -15.34
C ARG A 214 -16.60 -1.74 -16.01
N GLY A 215 -15.49 -1.00 -15.94
CA GLY A 215 -14.21 -1.43 -16.49
C GLY A 215 -13.69 -2.71 -15.85
N LEU A 216 -13.77 -2.79 -14.52
CA LEU A 216 -13.38 -3.97 -13.75
C LEU A 216 -14.33 -5.16 -14.00
N GLU A 217 -15.64 -4.92 -14.11
CA GLU A 217 -16.64 -5.96 -14.45
C GLU A 217 -16.35 -6.59 -15.82
N LEU A 218 -16.02 -5.79 -16.83
CA LEU A 218 -15.68 -6.28 -18.17
C LEU A 218 -14.43 -7.16 -18.15
N ILE A 219 -13.40 -6.73 -17.42
CA ILE A 219 -12.15 -7.51 -17.30
C ILE A 219 -12.38 -8.81 -16.52
N HIS A 220 -13.24 -8.80 -15.50
CA HIS A 220 -13.62 -10.03 -14.80
C HIS A 220 -14.30 -11.02 -15.75
N LYS A 221 -15.25 -10.56 -16.57
CA LYS A 221 -15.92 -11.40 -17.57
C LYS A 221 -14.94 -11.95 -18.60
N GLU A 222 -14.11 -11.09 -19.18
CA GLU A 222 -13.10 -11.48 -20.15
C GLU A 222 -12.12 -12.52 -19.58
N ARG A 223 -11.67 -12.33 -18.32
CA ARG A 223 -10.83 -13.32 -17.64
C ARG A 223 -11.56 -14.63 -17.44
N ALA A 224 -12.81 -14.60 -16.96
CA ALA A 224 -13.61 -15.81 -16.74
C ALA A 224 -13.79 -16.62 -18.04
N GLU A 225 -14.06 -15.95 -19.16
CA GLU A 225 -14.15 -16.58 -20.48
C GLU A 225 -12.82 -17.22 -20.91
N ARG A 226 -11.70 -16.52 -20.75
CA ARG A 226 -10.37 -17.06 -21.06
C ARG A 226 -10.03 -18.29 -20.21
N TYR A 227 -10.33 -18.26 -18.91
CA TYR A 227 -10.10 -19.40 -18.01
C TYR A 227 -11.01 -20.59 -18.35
N GLY A 228 -12.30 -20.35 -18.62
CA GLY A 228 -13.23 -21.40 -19.05
C GLY A 228 -12.80 -22.08 -20.36
N THR A 229 -12.17 -21.34 -21.28
CA THR A 229 -11.65 -21.91 -22.54
C THR A 229 -10.38 -22.75 -22.31
N LYS A 230 -9.50 -22.33 -21.39
CA LYS A 230 -8.31 -23.11 -21.01
C LYS A 230 -8.66 -24.43 -20.34
N ASP A 231 -9.66 -24.46 -19.46
CA ASP A 231 -10.12 -25.70 -18.83
C ASP A 231 -10.71 -26.67 -19.84
N LYS A 232 -11.56 -26.20 -20.77
CA LYS A 232 -12.09 -27.05 -21.85
C LYS A 232 -10.97 -27.65 -22.71
N ASN A 233 -9.98 -26.86 -23.08
CA ASN A 233 -8.81 -27.35 -23.84
C ASN A 233 -7.92 -28.29 -23.01
N ALA A 234 -7.85 -28.13 -21.69
CA ALA A 234 -7.13 -29.06 -20.82
C ALA A 234 -7.87 -30.40 -20.69
N VAL A 235 -9.18 -30.37 -20.50
CA VAL A 235 -10.05 -31.56 -20.48
C VAL A 235 -9.97 -32.30 -21.81
N GLN A 236 -10.06 -31.60 -22.94
CA GLN A 236 -9.95 -32.21 -24.27
C GLN A 236 -8.60 -32.90 -24.47
N ARG A 237 -7.49 -32.26 -24.08
CA ARG A 237 -6.15 -32.88 -24.16
C ARG A 237 -6.04 -34.13 -23.29
N VAL A 238 -6.67 -34.15 -22.12
CA VAL A 238 -6.68 -35.35 -21.26
C VAL A 238 -7.50 -36.47 -21.89
N LEU A 239 -8.65 -36.16 -22.48
CA LEU A 239 -9.49 -37.11 -23.20
C LEU A 239 -8.78 -37.69 -24.43
N ASP A 240 -8.11 -36.84 -25.21
CA ASP A 240 -7.33 -37.24 -26.39
C ASP A 240 -6.15 -38.16 -26.02
N VAL A 241 -5.44 -37.86 -24.92
CA VAL A 241 -4.34 -38.71 -24.39
C VAL A 241 -4.88 -40.04 -23.84
N ALA A 242 -6.12 -40.05 -23.34
CA ALA A 242 -6.77 -41.25 -22.81
C ALA A 242 -7.52 -42.08 -23.87
N TYR A 243 -7.53 -41.66 -25.15
CA TYR A 243 -8.35 -42.26 -26.22
C TYR A 243 -9.85 -42.31 -25.89
N LEU A 244 -10.40 -41.38 -25.11
CA LEU A 244 -11.81 -41.36 -24.71
C LEU A 244 -12.58 -40.27 -25.47
N ASP A 245 -13.72 -40.63 -26.08
CA ASP A 245 -14.65 -39.65 -26.65
C ASP A 245 -15.36 -38.83 -25.55
N GLU A 246 -15.99 -37.71 -25.92
CA GLU A 246 -16.66 -36.77 -24.99
C GLU A 246 -17.76 -37.44 -24.11
N THR A 247 -18.22 -38.63 -24.48
CA THR A 247 -19.17 -39.48 -23.75
C THR A 247 -18.51 -40.55 -22.86
N GLY A 248 -17.17 -40.55 -22.73
CA GLY A 248 -16.41 -41.45 -21.87
C GLY A 248 -16.15 -42.86 -22.43
N HIS A 249 -16.32 -43.06 -23.74
CA HIS A 249 -16.08 -44.34 -24.40
C HIS A 249 -14.73 -44.33 -25.12
N SER A 250 -13.96 -45.42 -25.03
CA SER A 250 -12.68 -45.51 -25.72
C SER A 250 -12.87 -45.59 -27.23
N ARG A 251 -12.28 -44.65 -28.00
CA ARG A 251 -12.19 -44.76 -29.45
C ARG A 251 -11.24 -45.90 -29.81
N ALA A 252 -11.81 -46.99 -30.33
CA ALA A 252 -11.09 -48.09 -30.95
C ALA A 252 -10.38 -47.64 -32.23
#